data_AF-A0A7K2Z794-F1
#
_entry.id   AF-A0A7K2Z794-F1
#
_cell.length_a   1.000
_cell.length_b   1.000
_cell.length_c   1.000
_cell.angle_alpha   90.00
_cell.angle_beta   90.00
_cell.angle_gamma   90.00
#
_symmetry.space_group_name_H-M   'P 1'
#
loop_
_entity.id
_entity.type
_entity.pdbx_description
1 polymer ?
#
loop_
_entity_poly.entity_id
_entity_poly.type
_entity_poly.pdbx_seq_one_letter_code
_entity_poly.pdbx_strand_id
1 'polypeptide(L)'
;MIPSTPVARWTWGRDIAPEDKIFACLHDLMAAWSVLANYQLVVGIPRISVSVHEAGASKNQLFQGCLEPDVTNPTSRAVDELAQQVEAALSPGEIGAVYAEAEGIGGIVIGDRAARKERLFLVGASAVLDYVSTELVTFSDAWMPYDLKGQAQADVYAANAQKLSAALHGMSEALHSEIDPDEPTYFAKPTESGVDNYREDDGTPSDVWSSFEVPHRYGKFTHAPGFGHIGYKRSAEGPVLYVPVRGPREVIGYLWASDAEGAASFEPRNVSDDESYEAGLMWLDRLRSAHDRGLSPTEALAELTGPLDQSNPSTVDLASLREMSHRN
;
A
#
# COMPACT_ATOMS: atom_id res chain seq x y z
N MET A 1 4.56 -7.59 9.45
CA MET A 1 3.21 -7.05 9.11
C MET A 1 3.27 -6.37 7.74
N ILE A 2 2.18 -5.81 7.19
CA ILE A 2 2.21 -4.97 5.97
C ILE A 2 1.60 -3.60 6.33
N PRO A 3 2.40 -2.52 6.48
CA PRO A 3 1.89 -1.19 6.77
C PRO A 3 1.29 -0.52 5.52
N SER A 4 0.55 0.56 5.75
CA SER A 4 -0.14 1.32 4.70
C SER A 4 0.83 2.09 3.81
N THR A 5 1.99 2.47 4.34
CA THR A 5 3.07 3.14 3.60
C THR A 5 4.32 2.27 3.50
N PRO A 6 5.21 2.50 2.52
CA PRO A 6 6.43 1.71 2.37
C PRO A 6 7.31 1.65 3.60
N VAL A 7 7.97 0.50 3.81
CA VAL A 7 9.03 0.32 4.82
C VAL A 7 10.36 0.85 4.30
N ALA A 8 10.68 0.60 3.03
CA ALA A 8 11.93 1.03 2.41
C ALA A 8 11.76 1.20 0.89
N ARG A 9 12.57 2.08 0.31
CA ARG A 9 12.69 2.30 -1.15
C ARG A 9 14.16 2.37 -1.55
N TRP A 10 14.45 1.85 -2.73
CA TRP A 10 15.72 2.01 -3.43
C TRP A 10 15.46 2.46 -4.86
N THR A 11 16.38 3.23 -5.42
CA THR A 11 16.31 3.70 -6.79
C THR A 11 17.59 3.40 -7.55
N TRP A 12 17.45 3.24 -8.86
CA TRP A 12 18.50 3.09 -9.84
C TRP A 12 18.17 3.98 -11.01
N GLY A 13 19.16 4.56 -11.68
CA GLY A 13 18.86 5.28 -12.90
C GLY A 13 20.08 5.55 -13.77
N ARG A 14 19.78 5.77 -15.04
CA ARG A 14 20.79 5.91 -16.09
C ARG A 14 20.22 6.73 -17.25
N ASP A 15 21.13 7.33 -18.01
CA ASP A 15 20.77 7.99 -19.26
C ASP A 15 20.35 6.97 -20.33
N ILE A 16 19.42 7.38 -21.18
CA ILE A 16 18.90 6.61 -22.31
C ILE A 16 18.90 7.45 -23.59
N ALA A 17 18.79 6.80 -24.74
CA ALA A 17 18.52 7.50 -25.99
C ALA A 17 17.08 8.09 -25.98
N PRO A 18 16.86 9.30 -26.52
CA PRO A 18 15.56 9.98 -26.47
C PRO A 18 14.39 9.19 -27.09
N GLU A 19 14.66 8.40 -28.12
CA GLU A 19 13.67 7.67 -28.92
C GLU A 19 13.15 6.37 -28.29
N ASP A 20 13.78 5.85 -27.22
CA ASP A 20 13.52 4.48 -26.72
C ASP A 20 12.73 4.43 -25.39
N LYS A 21 12.03 5.50 -25.00
CA LYS A 21 11.43 5.62 -23.65
C LYS A 21 10.52 4.45 -23.24
N ILE A 22 9.65 3.97 -24.15
CA ILE A 22 8.74 2.85 -23.85
C ILE A 22 9.55 1.57 -23.62
N PHE A 23 10.44 1.23 -24.56
CA PHE A 23 11.27 0.05 -24.47
C PHE A 23 12.17 0.09 -23.24
N ALA A 24 12.89 1.19 -23.00
CA ALA A 24 13.78 1.34 -21.86
C ALA A 24 13.06 1.21 -20.52
N CYS A 25 11.87 1.83 -20.39
CA CYS A 25 11.06 1.73 -19.18
C CYS A 25 10.61 0.28 -18.90
N LEU A 26 10.12 -0.42 -19.92
CA LEU A 26 9.65 -1.81 -19.78
C LEU A 26 10.80 -2.80 -19.60
N HIS A 27 11.93 -2.55 -20.26
CA HIS A 27 13.15 -3.34 -20.14
C HIS A 27 13.66 -3.32 -18.70
N ASP A 28 13.86 -2.13 -18.13
CA ASP A 28 14.43 -1.99 -16.79
C ASP A 28 13.47 -2.52 -15.71
N LEU A 29 12.16 -2.30 -15.87
CA LEU A 29 11.14 -2.92 -15.02
C LEU A 29 11.23 -4.46 -15.04
N MET A 30 11.29 -5.06 -16.23
CA MET A 30 11.33 -6.52 -16.39
C MET A 30 12.67 -7.12 -15.94
N ALA A 31 13.78 -6.40 -16.11
CA ALA A 31 15.08 -6.78 -15.57
C ALA A 31 15.03 -6.84 -14.04
N ALA A 32 14.55 -5.77 -13.39
CA ALA A 32 14.39 -5.71 -11.94
C ALA A 32 13.44 -6.82 -11.42
N TRP A 33 12.30 -7.03 -12.10
CA TRP A 33 11.37 -8.11 -11.74
C TRP A 33 12.00 -9.50 -11.86
N SER A 34 12.78 -9.73 -12.92
CA SER A 34 13.49 -11.00 -13.13
C SER A 34 14.50 -11.28 -12.02
N VAL A 35 15.21 -10.26 -11.54
CA VAL A 35 16.11 -10.38 -10.38
C VAL A 35 15.34 -10.80 -9.14
N LEU A 36 14.22 -10.16 -8.82
CA LEU A 36 13.39 -10.56 -7.67
C LEU A 36 12.92 -12.01 -7.79
N ALA A 37 12.50 -12.43 -8.99
CA ALA A 37 12.04 -13.79 -9.24
C ALA A 37 13.16 -14.82 -9.05
N ASN A 38 14.39 -14.51 -9.50
CA ASN A 38 15.57 -15.37 -9.33
C ASN A 38 15.89 -15.63 -7.85
N TYR A 39 15.69 -14.62 -6.99
CA TYR A 39 15.87 -14.75 -5.53
C TYR A 39 14.60 -15.19 -4.79
N GLN A 40 13.55 -15.59 -5.52
CA GLN A 40 12.27 -16.08 -4.97
C GLN A 40 11.54 -15.05 -4.08
N LEU A 41 11.78 -13.76 -4.31
CA LEU A 41 11.14 -12.66 -3.59
C LEU A 41 9.77 -12.32 -4.16
N VAL A 42 9.55 -12.61 -5.45
CA VAL A 42 8.25 -12.56 -6.13
C VAL A 42 7.94 -13.90 -6.78
N VAL A 43 6.65 -14.20 -6.96
CA VAL A 43 6.16 -15.46 -7.52
C VAL A 43 5.10 -15.16 -8.57
N GLY A 44 5.20 -15.86 -9.71
CA GLY A 44 4.22 -15.77 -10.79
C GLY A 44 4.55 -14.67 -11.80
N ILE A 45 3.56 -14.38 -12.62
CA ILE A 45 3.63 -13.40 -13.71
C ILE A 45 3.31 -12.01 -13.12
N PRO A 46 4.11 -10.96 -13.38
CA PRO A 46 3.77 -9.62 -12.93
C PRO A 46 2.54 -9.12 -13.67
N ARG A 47 1.69 -8.38 -12.94
CA ARG A 47 0.71 -7.51 -13.57
C ARG A 47 1.36 -6.14 -13.74
N ILE A 48 1.50 -5.69 -14.98
CA ILE A 48 2.21 -4.44 -15.30
C ILE A 48 1.19 -3.36 -15.66
N SER A 49 1.09 -2.33 -14.85
CA SER A 49 0.36 -1.10 -15.19
C SER A 49 1.27 -0.16 -15.97
N VAL A 50 0.83 0.36 -17.11
CA VAL A 50 1.63 1.29 -17.93
C VAL A 50 0.81 2.52 -18.26
N SER A 51 1.44 3.68 -18.21
CA SER A 51 0.89 4.94 -18.69
C SER A 51 1.92 5.73 -19.49
N VAL A 52 1.48 6.31 -20.60
CA VAL A 52 2.30 7.14 -21.49
C VAL A 52 1.66 8.52 -21.57
N HIS A 53 2.45 9.56 -21.34
CA HIS A 53 1.99 10.94 -21.23
C HIS A 53 2.59 11.81 -22.34
N GLU A 54 1.80 12.76 -22.83
CA GLU A 54 2.23 13.66 -23.91
C GLU A 54 3.27 14.69 -23.42
N ALA A 55 4.24 14.99 -24.28
CA ALA A 55 5.26 16.00 -24.03
C ALA A 55 4.63 17.39 -23.80
N GLY A 56 5.03 18.05 -22.71
CA GLY A 56 4.49 19.36 -22.33
C GLY A 56 3.04 19.35 -21.79
N ALA A 57 2.35 18.21 -21.79
CA ALA A 57 0.97 18.08 -21.34
C ALA A 57 0.78 16.81 -20.48
N SER A 58 1.38 16.78 -19.28
CA SER A 58 1.38 15.59 -18.40
C SER A 58 -0.01 15.08 -17.98
N LYS A 59 -1.07 15.89 -18.10
CA LYS A 59 -2.45 15.44 -17.86
C LYS A 59 -3.07 14.72 -19.06
N ASN A 60 -2.49 14.86 -20.24
CA ASN A 60 -2.93 14.16 -21.44
C ASN A 60 -2.21 12.81 -21.54
N GLN A 61 -2.99 11.73 -21.50
CA GLN A 61 -2.48 10.36 -21.57
C GLN A 61 -2.62 9.87 -23.01
N LEU A 62 -1.51 9.48 -23.62
CA LEU A 62 -1.47 8.85 -24.94
C LEU A 62 -1.83 7.37 -24.87
N PHE A 63 -1.56 6.74 -23.72
CA PHE A 63 -1.91 5.37 -23.41
C PHE A 63 -2.06 5.17 -21.89
N GLN A 64 -3.00 4.31 -21.49
CA GLN A 64 -3.08 3.76 -20.13
C GLN A 64 -3.65 2.34 -20.22
N GLY A 65 -2.98 1.37 -19.60
CA GLY A 65 -3.43 -0.02 -19.65
C GLY A 65 -2.69 -0.93 -18.69
N CYS A 66 -3.17 -2.18 -18.61
CA CYS A 66 -2.48 -3.25 -17.91
C CYS A 66 -2.03 -4.32 -18.91
N LEU A 67 -0.82 -4.83 -18.71
CA LEU A 67 -0.15 -5.81 -19.55
C LEU A 67 0.30 -7.00 -18.71
N GLU A 68 0.41 -8.15 -19.35
CA GLU A 68 0.98 -9.37 -18.76
C GLU A 68 2.02 -9.92 -19.73
N PRO A 69 3.29 -10.13 -19.31
CA PRO A 69 4.31 -10.67 -20.20
C PRO A 69 4.04 -12.15 -20.53
N ASP A 70 4.33 -12.54 -21.77
CA ASP A 70 4.36 -13.96 -22.14
C ASP A 70 5.61 -14.63 -21.54
N VAL A 71 5.41 -15.35 -20.44
CA VAL A 71 6.48 -16.04 -19.71
C VAL A 71 7.01 -17.29 -20.41
N THR A 72 6.46 -17.68 -21.56
CA THR A 72 7.04 -18.74 -22.39
C THR A 72 8.22 -18.24 -23.23
N ASN A 73 8.31 -16.92 -23.44
CA ASN A 73 9.37 -16.27 -24.18
C ASN A 73 10.54 -15.85 -23.28
N PRO A 74 11.78 -15.75 -23.83
CA PRO A 74 12.87 -15.09 -23.13
C PRO A 74 12.51 -13.64 -22.77
N THR A 75 13.03 -13.13 -21.65
CA THR A 75 12.71 -11.78 -21.14
C THR A 75 12.87 -10.69 -22.20
N SER A 76 13.93 -10.72 -23.01
CA SER A 76 14.14 -9.73 -24.08
C SER A 76 13.00 -9.70 -25.09
N ARG A 77 12.53 -10.86 -25.53
CA ARG A 77 11.41 -10.98 -26.46
C ARG A 77 10.09 -10.56 -25.83
N ALA A 78 9.87 -10.90 -24.56
CA ALA A 78 8.68 -10.46 -23.84
C ALA A 78 8.63 -8.93 -23.73
N VAL A 79 9.78 -8.27 -23.50
CA VAL A 79 9.88 -6.80 -23.49
C VAL A 79 9.57 -6.21 -24.86
N ASP A 80 10.12 -6.77 -25.94
CA ASP A 80 9.81 -6.32 -27.32
C ASP A 80 8.31 -6.40 -27.63
N GLU A 81 7.67 -7.52 -27.25
CA GLU A 81 6.23 -7.75 -27.45
C GLU A 81 5.38 -6.76 -26.64
N LEU A 82 5.75 -6.48 -25.39
CA LEU A 82 5.07 -5.49 -24.55
C LEU A 82 5.21 -4.06 -25.13
N ALA A 83 6.42 -3.68 -25.56
CA ALA A 83 6.67 -2.37 -26.15
C ALA A 83 5.85 -2.18 -27.43
N GLN A 84 5.86 -3.16 -28.32
CA GLN A 84 5.04 -3.16 -29.54
C GLN A 84 3.54 -3.08 -29.25
N GLN A 85 3.07 -3.76 -28.19
CA GLN A 85 1.66 -3.68 -27.78
C GLN A 85 1.27 -2.27 -27.33
N VAL A 86 2.13 -1.59 -26.57
CA VAL A 86 1.91 -0.20 -26.15
C VAL A 86 1.93 0.72 -27.37
N GLU A 87 2.96 0.62 -28.21
CA GLU A 87 3.14 1.45 -29.40
C GLU A 87 1.97 1.33 -30.38
N ALA A 88 1.48 0.12 -30.62
CA ALA A 88 0.34 -0.12 -31.49
C ALA A 88 -0.97 0.48 -30.96
N ALA A 89 -1.06 0.74 -29.65
CA ALA A 89 -2.23 1.29 -28.98
C ALA A 89 -2.11 2.79 -28.63
N LEU A 90 -0.98 3.44 -28.97
CA LEU A 90 -0.77 4.85 -28.69
C LEU A 90 -1.76 5.74 -29.45
N SER A 91 -2.31 6.72 -28.74
CA SER A 91 -2.97 7.86 -29.37
C SER A 91 -1.93 8.82 -29.99
N PRO A 92 -2.28 9.61 -31.02
CA PRO A 92 -1.36 10.59 -31.61
C PRO A 92 -0.85 11.60 -30.58
N GLY A 93 0.47 11.82 -30.57
CA GLY A 93 1.13 12.79 -29.71
C GLY A 93 2.63 12.48 -29.57
N GLU A 94 3.40 13.45 -29.09
CA GLU A 94 4.82 13.24 -28.79
C GLU A 94 4.97 12.67 -27.37
N ILE A 95 5.79 11.62 -27.20
CA ILE A 95 5.97 10.96 -25.90
C ILE A 95 6.84 11.82 -24.98
N GLY A 96 6.23 12.33 -23.91
CA GLY A 96 6.92 13.08 -22.87
C GLY A 96 7.52 12.17 -21.80
N ALA A 97 6.68 11.29 -21.25
CA ALA A 97 7.01 10.42 -20.13
C ALA A 97 6.31 9.06 -20.25
N VAL A 98 6.98 8.01 -19.76
CA VAL A 98 6.43 6.66 -19.61
C VAL A 98 6.58 6.26 -18.15
N TYR A 99 5.53 5.71 -17.56
CA TYR A 99 5.55 5.11 -16.23
C TYR A 99 5.03 3.69 -16.32
N ALA A 100 5.76 2.75 -15.72
CA ALA A 100 5.35 1.37 -15.62
C ALA A 100 5.52 0.88 -14.18
N GLU A 101 4.58 0.09 -13.69
CA GLU A 101 4.58 -0.45 -12.34
C GLU A 101 4.21 -1.93 -12.41
N ALA A 102 5.03 -2.78 -11.79
CA ALA A 102 4.80 -4.20 -11.67
C ALA A 102 4.44 -4.56 -10.23
N GLU A 103 3.30 -5.21 -10.09
CA GLU A 103 2.84 -5.79 -8.82
C GLU A 103 2.68 -7.30 -8.95
N GLY A 104 2.76 -7.99 -7.82
CA GLY A 104 2.49 -9.42 -7.74
C GLY A 104 2.61 -9.99 -6.34
N ILE A 105 2.65 -11.31 -6.26
CA ILE A 105 2.70 -12.03 -4.99
C ILE A 105 4.15 -12.17 -4.56
N GLY A 106 4.47 -11.63 -3.39
CA GLY A 106 5.77 -11.80 -2.77
C GLY A 106 5.90 -13.10 -1.98
N GLY A 107 7.12 -13.62 -1.91
CA GLY A 107 7.47 -14.79 -1.10
C GLY A 107 8.37 -14.42 0.08
N ILE A 108 7.97 -14.83 1.28
CA ILE A 108 8.81 -14.76 2.49
C ILE A 108 8.79 -16.06 3.25
N VAL A 109 9.80 -16.29 4.07
CA VAL A 109 9.84 -17.42 5.00
C VAL A 109 9.55 -16.92 6.41
N ILE A 110 8.55 -17.52 7.07
CA ILE A 110 8.20 -17.22 8.48
C ILE A 110 8.40 -18.52 9.27
N GLY A 111 9.48 -18.58 10.04
CA GLY A 111 9.90 -19.82 10.71
C GLY A 111 10.28 -20.89 9.68
N ASP A 112 9.60 -22.03 9.70
CA ASP A 112 9.76 -23.13 8.76
C ASP A 112 8.79 -23.09 7.57
N ARG A 113 7.94 -22.05 7.48
CA ARG A 113 6.87 -21.96 6.47
C ARG A 113 7.14 -20.89 5.43
N ALA A 114 6.96 -21.25 4.17
CA ALA A 114 6.83 -20.27 3.11
C ALA A 114 5.46 -19.58 3.20
N ALA A 115 5.46 -18.25 3.25
CA ALA A 115 4.28 -17.42 3.20
C ALA A 115 4.27 -16.61 1.90
N ARG A 116 3.07 -16.47 1.32
CA ARG A 116 2.81 -15.64 0.15
C ARG A 116 2.01 -14.43 0.57
N LYS A 117 2.45 -13.24 0.17
CA LYS A 117 1.77 -11.98 0.51
C LYS A 117 1.66 -11.09 -0.71
N GLU A 118 0.47 -10.54 -0.91
CA GLU A 118 0.29 -9.43 -1.83
C GLU A 118 1.03 -8.20 -1.29
N ARG A 119 1.44 -7.30 -2.20
CA ARG A 119 2.10 -6.03 -1.87
C ARG A 119 3.35 -6.17 -1.01
N LEU A 120 4.06 -7.28 -1.10
CA LEU A 120 5.36 -7.42 -0.44
C LEU A 120 6.41 -6.49 -1.07
N PHE A 121 6.37 -6.42 -2.40
CA PHE A 121 7.19 -5.57 -3.24
C PHE A 121 6.33 -4.89 -4.29
N LEU A 122 6.78 -3.72 -4.71
CA LEU A 122 6.34 -3.01 -5.89
C LEU A 122 7.60 -2.59 -6.64
N VAL A 123 7.63 -2.83 -7.95
CA VAL A 123 8.71 -2.36 -8.82
C VAL A 123 8.13 -1.30 -9.74
N GLY A 124 8.71 -0.11 -9.72
CA GLY A 124 8.35 0.97 -10.61
C GLY A 124 9.47 1.26 -11.59
N ALA A 125 9.14 1.69 -12.80
CA ALA A 125 10.08 2.26 -13.74
C ALA A 125 9.46 3.50 -14.38
N SER A 126 10.28 4.50 -14.64
CA SER A 126 9.86 5.72 -15.33
C SER A 126 10.93 6.17 -16.31
N ALA A 127 10.52 6.52 -17.51
CA ALA A 127 11.38 7.14 -18.52
C ALA A 127 10.86 8.55 -18.80
N VAL A 128 11.63 9.56 -18.40
CA VAL A 128 11.27 10.97 -18.51
C VAL A 128 12.48 11.73 -19.04
N LEU A 129 12.28 12.56 -20.08
CA LEU A 129 13.39 13.11 -20.85
C LEU A 129 14.31 11.97 -21.34
N ASP A 130 15.62 12.13 -21.20
CA ASP A 130 16.61 11.17 -21.66
C ASP A 130 17.13 10.31 -20.49
N TYR A 131 16.29 10.08 -19.47
CA TYR A 131 16.65 9.36 -18.25
C TYR A 131 15.61 8.30 -17.92
N VAL A 132 16.07 7.11 -17.53
CA VAL A 132 15.23 6.06 -16.95
C VAL A 132 15.59 5.86 -15.49
N SER A 133 14.57 5.79 -14.65
CA SER A 133 14.68 5.49 -13.22
C SER A 133 13.85 4.26 -12.89
N THR A 134 14.43 3.32 -12.17
CA THR A 134 13.73 2.15 -11.62
C THR A 134 13.71 2.26 -10.10
N GLU A 135 12.59 1.92 -9.48
CA GLU A 135 12.43 1.87 -8.03
C GLU A 135 12.02 0.48 -7.56
N LEU A 136 12.56 0.07 -6.42
CA LEU A 136 12.08 -1.07 -5.65
C LEU A 136 11.52 -0.55 -4.34
N VAL A 137 10.28 -0.95 -4.03
CA VAL A 137 9.61 -0.60 -2.79
C VAL A 137 9.25 -1.88 -2.04
N THR A 138 9.49 -1.93 -0.74
CA THR A 138 8.99 -3.02 0.11
C THR A 138 8.12 -2.53 1.25
N PHE A 139 7.14 -3.36 1.62
CA PHE A 139 6.19 -3.09 2.69
C PHE A 139 6.31 -4.11 3.82
N SER A 140 7.42 -4.85 3.95
CA SER A 140 7.58 -5.84 5.00
C SER A 140 8.77 -5.57 5.89
N ASP A 141 8.62 -5.97 7.14
CA ASP A 141 9.64 -6.03 8.17
C ASP A 141 10.46 -7.32 8.14
N ALA A 142 10.14 -8.30 7.29
CA ALA A 142 10.85 -9.59 7.25
C ALA A 142 12.35 -9.47 6.92
N TRP A 143 12.77 -8.30 6.43
CA TRP A 143 14.15 -7.96 6.07
C TRP A 143 14.96 -7.38 7.23
N MET A 144 14.34 -7.22 8.40
CA MET A 144 14.93 -6.54 9.56
C MET A 144 15.02 -7.48 10.76
N PRO A 145 16.03 -7.31 11.65
CA PRO A 145 16.18 -8.15 12.83
C PRO A 145 15.05 -7.98 13.86
N TYR A 146 14.38 -6.82 13.87
CA TYR A 146 13.20 -6.55 14.68
C TYR A 146 12.01 -6.20 13.79
N ASP A 147 10.81 -6.61 14.20
CA ASP A 147 9.58 -6.25 13.50
C ASP A 147 9.18 -4.78 13.74
N LEU A 148 8.11 -4.31 13.12
CA LEU A 148 7.67 -2.91 13.28
C LEU A 148 7.21 -2.57 14.71
N LYS A 149 7.01 -3.57 15.58
CA LYS A 149 6.65 -3.42 17.00
C LYS A 149 7.88 -3.50 17.91
N GLY A 150 9.09 -3.55 17.35
CA GLY A 150 10.34 -3.70 18.08
C GLY A 150 10.58 -5.13 18.61
N GLN A 151 9.82 -6.13 18.18
CA GLN A 151 9.97 -7.51 18.63
C GLN A 151 11.05 -8.22 17.81
N ALA A 152 11.92 -8.99 18.46
CA ALA A 152 12.98 -9.72 17.77
C ALA A 152 12.40 -10.84 16.90
N GLN A 153 12.92 -10.96 15.67
CA GLN A 153 12.48 -11.96 14.69
C GLN A 153 13.66 -12.62 13.96
N ALA A 154 14.65 -13.10 14.73
CA ALA A 154 15.93 -13.59 14.20
C ALA A 154 15.80 -14.67 13.12
N ASP A 155 14.88 -15.64 13.30
CA ASP A 155 14.68 -16.73 12.32
C ASP A 155 14.10 -16.21 11.00
N VAL A 156 13.18 -15.24 11.07
CA VAL A 156 12.61 -14.58 9.89
C VAL A 156 13.70 -13.77 9.18
N TYR A 157 14.46 -12.97 9.92
CA TYR A 157 15.55 -12.18 9.37
C TYR A 157 16.59 -13.06 8.66
N ALA A 158 17.07 -14.10 9.32
CA ALA A 158 18.08 -15.01 8.78
C ALA A 158 17.62 -15.70 7.49
N ALA A 159 16.34 -16.04 7.37
CA ALA A 159 15.79 -16.71 6.19
C ALA A 159 15.56 -15.79 4.98
N ASN A 160 15.48 -14.46 5.19
CA ASN A 160 15.02 -13.52 4.16
C ASN A 160 16.03 -12.42 3.81
N ALA A 161 16.76 -11.86 4.79
CA ALA A 161 17.59 -10.67 4.58
C ALA A 161 18.68 -10.86 3.53
N GLN A 162 19.32 -12.03 3.50
CA GLN A 162 20.34 -12.34 2.51
C GLN A 162 19.78 -12.38 1.08
N LYS A 163 18.51 -12.81 0.89
CA LYS A 163 17.87 -12.82 -0.42
C LYS A 163 17.61 -11.41 -0.91
N LEU A 164 17.15 -10.51 -0.04
CA LEU A 164 16.98 -9.10 -0.37
C LEU A 164 18.34 -8.47 -0.71
N SER A 165 19.36 -8.65 0.13
CA SER A 165 20.70 -8.12 -0.11
C SER A 165 21.26 -8.56 -1.48
N ALA A 166 21.13 -9.85 -1.80
CA ALA A 166 21.58 -10.37 -3.08
C ALA A 166 20.76 -9.83 -4.26
N ALA A 167 19.44 -9.63 -4.08
CA ALA A 167 18.59 -9.04 -5.11
C ALA A 167 18.92 -7.56 -5.36
N LEU A 168 19.18 -6.77 -4.32
CA LEU A 168 19.61 -5.37 -4.46
C LEU A 168 20.91 -5.26 -5.26
N HIS A 169 21.88 -6.12 -4.95
CA HIS A 169 23.13 -6.18 -5.72
C HIS A 169 22.90 -6.63 -7.18
N GLY A 170 22.11 -7.68 -7.38
CA GLY A 170 21.77 -8.19 -8.71
C GLY A 170 20.98 -7.18 -9.56
N MET A 171 20.19 -6.30 -8.93
CA MET A 171 19.52 -5.19 -9.61
C MET A 171 20.53 -4.17 -10.13
N SER A 172 21.51 -3.79 -9.32
CA SER A 172 22.57 -2.87 -9.77
C SER A 172 23.34 -3.43 -10.97
N GLU A 173 23.62 -4.75 -10.96
CA GLU A 173 24.25 -5.42 -12.10
C GLU A 173 23.36 -5.44 -13.34
N ALA A 174 22.08 -5.82 -13.18
CA ALA A 174 21.12 -5.97 -14.28
C ALA A 174 20.70 -4.63 -14.91
N LEU A 175 20.64 -3.56 -14.10
CA LEU A 175 20.27 -2.21 -14.52
C LEU A 175 21.48 -1.37 -14.92
N HIS A 176 22.70 -1.87 -14.71
CA HIS A 176 23.95 -1.14 -14.95
C HIS A 176 23.99 0.24 -14.27
N SER A 177 23.45 0.31 -13.06
CA SER A 177 23.37 1.52 -12.24
C SER A 177 23.76 1.19 -10.82
N GLU A 178 24.38 2.15 -10.14
CA GLU A 178 24.56 2.05 -8.70
C GLU A 178 23.19 2.14 -8.00
N ILE A 179 23.10 1.51 -6.83
CA ILE A 179 21.92 1.57 -5.98
C ILE A 179 21.95 2.87 -5.19
N ASP A 180 20.83 3.58 -5.14
CA ASP A 180 20.62 4.75 -4.31
C ASP A 180 19.49 4.47 -3.30
N PRO A 181 19.82 4.17 -2.03
CA PRO A 181 18.83 4.05 -0.95
C PRO A 181 18.13 5.39 -0.74
N ASP A 182 16.79 5.40 -0.80
CA ASP A 182 15.99 6.62 -0.65
C ASP A 182 16.02 7.15 0.80
N GLU A 183 15.40 8.31 1.04
CA GLU A 183 15.28 8.87 2.38
C GLU A 183 14.60 7.88 3.36
N PRO A 184 15.01 7.85 4.63
CA PRO A 184 14.38 7.03 5.65
C PRO A 184 12.87 7.25 5.73
N THR A 185 12.12 6.15 5.83
CA THR A 185 10.68 6.20 6.05
C THR A 185 10.39 6.37 7.54
N TYR A 186 9.11 6.48 7.92
CA TYR A 186 8.70 6.39 9.32
C TYR A 186 9.02 5.04 9.97
N PHE A 187 9.26 4.00 9.17
CA PHE A 187 9.41 2.63 9.67
C PHE A 187 10.85 2.16 9.73
N ALA A 188 11.67 2.54 8.76
CA ALA A 188 13.02 2.05 8.68
C ALA A 188 13.93 2.93 7.80
N LYS A 189 15.23 2.60 7.82
CA LYS A 189 16.26 3.23 7.01
C LYS A 189 16.71 2.27 5.91
N PRO A 190 16.46 2.54 4.62
CA PRO A 190 17.05 1.73 3.56
C PRO A 190 18.58 1.88 3.56
N THR A 191 19.28 0.81 3.21
CA THR A 191 20.74 0.76 3.05
C THR A 191 21.06 0.05 1.73
N GLU A 192 22.30 0.14 1.26
CA GLU A 192 22.72 -0.53 0.01
C GLU A 192 22.53 -2.05 0.03
N SER A 193 22.45 -2.67 1.23
CA SER A 193 22.34 -4.11 1.40
C SER A 193 21.04 -4.58 2.05
N GLY A 194 20.12 -3.69 2.40
CA GLY A 194 18.89 -4.06 3.09
C GLY A 194 18.27 -2.89 3.84
N VAL A 195 17.75 -3.18 5.04
CA VAL A 195 16.93 -2.23 5.80
C VAL A 195 17.33 -2.27 7.27
N ASP A 196 17.55 -1.11 7.88
CA ASP A 196 17.88 -0.96 9.30
C ASP A 196 16.68 -0.47 10.12
N ASN A 197 16.47 -1.09 11.29
CA ASN A 197 15.49 -0.65 12.27
C ASN A 197 15.89 0.70 12.91
N TYR A 198 14.89 1.50 13.28
CA TYR A 198 15.09 2.57 14.26
C TYR A 198 15.34 2.00 15.66
N ARG A 199 16.08 2.78 16.45
CA ARG A 199 16.36 2.51 17.85
C ARG A 199 16.11 3.76 18.66
N GLU A 200 15.66 3.57 19.88
CA GLU A 200 15.55 4.61 20.90
C GLU A 200 16.95 5.04 21.39
N ASP A 201 17.00 6.12 22.17
CA ASP A 201 18.24 6.65 22.74
C ASP A 201 18.98 5.64 23.64
N ASP A 202 18.26 4.68 24.22
CA ASP A 202 18.83 3.59 25.04
C ASP A 202 19.30 2.38 24.23
N GLY A 203 19.15 2.43 22.90
CA GLY A 203 19.53 1.39 21.95
C GLY A 203 18.49 0.29 21.74
N THR A 204 17.35 0.33 22.44
CA THR A 204 16.25 -0.62 22.21
C THR A 204 15.58 -0.37 20.85
N PRO A 205 15.06 -1.42 20.19
CA PRO A 205 14.35 -1.26 18.92
C PRO A 205 13.04 -0.48 19.12
N SER A 206 12.79 0.49 18.24
CA SER A 206 11.60 1.35 18.32
C SER A 206 10.31 0.63 17.91
N ASP A 207 9.21 0.86 18.62
CA ASP A 207 7.85 0.48 18.19
C ASP A 207 7.29 1.55 17.23
N VAL A 208 7.74 1.48 15.98
CA VAL A 208 7.31 2.37 14.90
C VAL A 208 5.87 2.08 14.44
N TRP A 209 5.36 0.87 14.69
CA TRP A 209 3.99 0.49 14.36
C TRP A 209 2.98 1.28 15.19
N SER A 210 3.14 1.26 16.51
CA SER A 210 2.28 2.01 17.42
C SER A 210 2.44 3.52 17.27
N SER A 211 3.65 3.97 16.91
CA SER A 211 3.97 5.40 16.78
C SER A 211 3.45 6.03 15.49
N PHE A 212 3.40 5.27 14.38
CA PHE A 212 3.09 5.84 13.06
C PHE A 212 1.92 5.15 12.35
N GLU A 213 1.93 3.81 12.24
CA GLU A 213 0.90 3.09 11.49
C GLU A 213 -0.45 3.14 12.21
N VAL A 214 -0.48 2.91 13.53
CA VAL A 214 -1.73 2.94 14.31
C VAL A 214 -2.42 4.32 14.24
N PRO A 215 -1.72 5.45 14.47
CA PRO A 215 -2.30 6.78 14.25
C PRO A 215 -2.76 7.02 12.81
N HIS A 216 -1.99 6.57 11.81
CA HIS A 216 -2.37 6.70 10.40
C HIS A 216 -3.67 5.97 10.08
N ARG A 217 -3.78 4.70 10.49
CA ARG A 217 -4.98 3.87 10.35
C ARG A 217 -6.16 4.49 11.07
N TYR A 218 -5.97 4.93 12.30
CA TYR A 218 -7.02 5.59 13.08
C TYR A 218 -7.51 6.90 12.44
N GLY A 219 -6.59 7.63 11.78
CA GLY A 219 -6.90 8.84 11.02
C GLY A 219 -7.98 8.65 9.96
N LYS A 220 -8.07 7.46 9.34
CA LYS A 220 -9.10 7.13 8.33
C LYS A 220 -10.53 7.16 8.87
N PHE A 221 -10.71 6.89 10.17
CA PHE A 221 -12.02 6.83 10.82
C PHE A 221 -12.47 8.18 11.39
N THR A 222 -11.51 9.05 11.67
CA THR A 222 -11.70 10.33 12.35
C THR A 222 -11.69 11.53 11.42
N HIS A 223 -11.06 11.42 10.26
CA HIS A 223 -10.95 12.51 9.28
C HIS A 223 -11.65 12.12 7.97
N ALA A 224 -12.42 13.05 7.41
CA ALA A 224 -12.85 12.95 6.01
C ALA A 224 -11.66 13.33 5.11
N PRO A 225 -11.44 12.67 3.96
CA PRO A 225 -10.44 13.11 2.99
C PRO A 225 -10.67 14.59 2.61
N GLY A 226 -9.58 15.35 2.48
CA GLY A 226 -9.61 16.80 2.24
C GLY A 226 -10.31 17.23 0.94
N PHE A 227 -10.59 18.54 0.85
CA PHE A 227 -11.35 19.29 -0.17
C PHE A 227 -12.23 18.49 -1.13
N GLY A 228 -13.50 18.35 -0.73
CA GLY A 228 -14.59 17.72 -1.48
C GLY A 228 -15.32 16.73 -0.56
N HIS A 229 -16.40 17.17 0.10
CA HIS A 229 -17.12 16.34 1.07
C HIS A 229 -17.74 15.08 0.40
N ILE A 230 -17.07 13.94 0.53
CA ILE A 230 -17.45 12.63 -0.04
C ILE A 230 -18.24 11.75 0.95
N GLY A 231 -19.05 12.33 1.83
CA GLY A 231 -19.84 11.57 2.81
C GLY A 231 -20.23 12.35 4.07
N TYR A 232 -20.76 11.61 5.05
CA TYR A 232 -21.03 12.13 6.39
C TYR A 232 -19.76 12.70 7.06
N LYS A 233 -19.94 13.70 7.93
CA LYS A 233 -18.87 14.17 8.81
C LYS A 233 -18.39 13.04 9.73
N ARG A 234 -17.11 13.07 10.09
CA ARG A 234 -16.45 12.08 10.97
C ARG A 234 -16.20 12.59 12.39
N SER A 235 -16.70 13.78 12.69
CA SER A 235 -16.69 14.42 14.00
C SER A 235 -18.11 14.82 14.40
N ALA A 236 -18.37 14.77 15.69
CA ALA A 236 -19.58 15.26 16.33
C ALA A 236 -19.20 15.82 17.72
N GLU A 237 -19.70 17.00 18.07
CA GLU A 237 -19.55 17.60 19.40
C GLU A 237 -20.71 17.20 20.34
N GLY A 238 -21.86 16.84 19.77
CA GLY A 238 -23.06 16.42 20.48
C GLY A 238 -23.14 14.90 20.72
N PRO A 239 -24.25 14.46 21.34
CA PRO A 239 -24.52 13.04 21.53
C PRO A 239 -24.70 12.32 20.19
N VAL A 240 -24.18 11.10 20.12
CA VAL A 240 -24.31 10.20 18.97
C VAL A 240 -25.12 8.97 19.37
N LEU A 241 -25.92 8.45 18.44
CA LEU A 241 -26.46 7.10 18.53
C LEU A 241 -25.35 6.13 18.14
N TYR A 242 -25.21 5.02 18.85
CA TYR A 242 -24.21 4.00 18.50
C TYR A 242 -24.73 2.57 18.66
N VAL A 243 -24.16 1.67 17.85
CA VAL A 243 -24.44 0.24 17.85
C VAL A 243 -23.12 -0.55 17.85
N PRO A 244 -22.92 -1.52 18.76
CA PRO A 244 -21.75 -2.38 18.75
C PRO A 244 -21.75 -3.28 17.51
N VAL A 245 -20.63 -3.29 16.79
CA VAL A 245 -20.38 -4.26 15.72
C VAL A 245 -19.58 -5.42 16.28
N ARG A 246 -20.12 -6.63 16.14
CA ARG A 246 -19.50 -7.86 16.62
C ARG A 246 -18.83 -8.61 15.48
N GLY A 247 -17.56 -8.94 15.66
CA GLY A 247 -16.86 -9.98 14.90
C GLY A 247 -17.14 -11.37 15.48
N PRO A 248 -16.48 -12.42 14.96
CA PRO A 248 -16.72 -13.80 15.39
C PRO A 248 -16.44 -14.08 16.87
N ARG A 249 -15.56 -13.28 17.50
CA ARG A 249 -15.07 -13.53 18.87
C ARG A 249 -15.32 -12.37 19.83
N GLU A 250 -15.44 -11.14 19.35
CA GLU A 250 -15.56 -9.95 20.18
C GLU A 250 -16.21 -8.77 19.44
N VAL A 251 -16.45 -7.67 20.15
CA VAL A 251 -16.84 -6.40 19.54
C VAL A 251 -15.62 -5.81 18.83
N ILE A 252 -15.72 -5.56 17.54
CA ILE A 252 -14.62 -5.00 16.73
C ILE A 252 -14.66 -3.47 16.65
N GLY A 253 -15.79 -2.86 17.04
CA GLY A 253 -15.96 -1.42 17.12
C GLY A 253 -17.44 -1.03 17.21
N TYR A 254 -17.73 0.24 16.97
CA TYR A 254 -19.07 0.80 17.09
C TYR A 254 -19.41 1.63 15.86
N LEU A 255 -20.54 1.34 15.22
CA LEU A 255 -21.14 2.28 14.28
C LEU A 255 -21.81 3.39 15.07
N TRP A 256 -21.66 4.63 14.64
CA TRP A 256 -22.34 5.75 15.28
C TRP A 256 -22.85 6.79 14.28
N ALA A 257 -23.89 7.53 14.68
CA ALA A 257 -24.58 8.52 13.86
C ALA A 257 -25.10 9.71 14.69
N SER A 258 -25.12 10.89 14.08
CA SER A 258 -25.72 12.13 14.56
C SER A 258 -26.33 12.89 13.39
N ASP A 259 -27.66 12.89 13.31
CA ASP A 259 -28.39 13.66 12.29
C ASP A 259 -28.23 15.17 12.49
N ALA A 260 -28.16 15.62 13.75
CA ALA A 260 -28.02 17.03 14.10
C ALA A 260 -26.77 17.66 13.47
N GLU A 261 -25.70 16.87 13.31
CA GLU A 261 -24.42 17.34 12.79
C GLU A 261 -24.12 16.83 11.38
N GLY A 262 -24.98 15.97 10.83
CA GLY A 262 -24.77 15.28 9.56
C GLY A 262 -23.54 14.36 9.61
N ALA A 263 -23.34 13.69 10.75
CA ALA A 263 -22.13 12.94 11.07
C ALA A 263 -22.43 11.47 11.28
N ALA A 264 -21.60 10.60 10.74
CA ALA A 264 -21.65 9.16 10.99
C ALA A 264 -20.28 8.55 10.68
N SER A 265 -19.86 7.61 11.51
CA SER A 265 -18.61 6.87 11.29
C SER A 265 -18.64 5.51 11.97
N PHE A 266 -17.52 4.81 11.82
CA PHE A 266 -17.18 3.64 12.59
C PHE A 266 -16.06 4.01 13.56
N GLU A 267 -16.26 3.70 14.83
CA GLU A 267 -15.26 3.86 15.89
C GLU A 267 -14.62 2.49 16.17
N PRO A 268 -13.41 2.22 15.64
CA PRO A 268 -12.77 0.92 15.80
C PRO A 268 -12.29 0.71 17.23
N ARG A 269 -12.34 -0.55 17.70
CA ARG A 269 -11.81 -0.93 19.01
C ARG A 269 -10.28 -1.06 18.98
N ASN A 270 -9.76 -1.69 17.93
CA ASN A 270 -8.33 -1.91 17.72
C ASN A 270 -8.00 -1.81 16.23
N VAL A 271 -7.15 -0.85 15.84
CA VAL A 271 -6.68 -0.70 14.45
C VAL A 271 -5.28 -1.26 14.22
N SER A 272 -4.63 -1.76 15.27
CA SER A 272 -3.31 -2.39 15.18
C SER A 272 -3.36 -3.81 14.57
N ASP A 273 -4.56 -4.37 14.46
CA ASP A 273 -4.86 -5.66 13.84
C ASP A 273 -5.50 -5.46 12.46
N ASP A 274 -5.08 -6.26 11.49
CA ASP A 274 -5.50 -6.11 10.09
C ASP A 274 -6.98 -6.51 9.90
N GLU A 275 -7.46 -7.57 10.56
CA GLU A 275 -8.87 -8.01 10.43
C GLU A 275 -9.83 -6.93 10.95
N SER A 276 -9.50 -6.35 12.10
CA SER A 276 -10.27 -5.28 12.72
C SER A 276 -10.24 -3.98 11.90
N TYR A 277 -9.08 -3.64 11.33
CA TYR A 277 -8.92 -2.47 10.48
C TYR A 277 -9.72 -2.58 9.18
N GLU A 278 -9.58 -3.69 8.45
CA GLU A 278 -10.30 -3.94 7.19
C GLU A 278 -11.82 -4.03 7.41
N ALA A 279 -12.26 -4.66 8.50
CA ALA A 279 -13.67 -4.67 8.86
C ALA A 279 -14.20 -3.25 9.11
N GLY A 280 -13.40 -2.38 9.75
CA GLY A 280 -13.73 -0.97 9.92
C GLY A 280 -13.84 -0.22 8.58
N LEU A 281 -12.90 -0.42 7.66
CA LEU A 281 -12.93 0.22 6.34
C LEU A 281 -14.18 -0.19 5.54
N MET A 282 -14.57 -1.46 5.61
CA MET A 282 -15.82 -1.95 5.02
C MET A 282 -17.04 -1.20 5.55
N TRP A 283 -17.08 -0.86 6.84
CA TRP A 283 -18.17 -0.06 7.41
C TRP A 283 -18.16 1.39 6.93
N LEU A 284 -16.99 2.00 6.75
CA LEU A 284 -16.89 3.34 6.16
C LEU A 284 -17.42 3.36 4.72
N ASP A 285 -17.12 2.33 3.94
CA ASP A 285 -17.60 2.17 2.56
C ASP A 285 -19.12 1.97 2.49
N ARG A 286 -19.68 1.16 3.41
CA ARG A 286 -21.13 0.99 3.56
C ARG A 286 -21.83 2.30 3.92
N LEU A 287 -21.26 3.08 4.85
CA LEU A 287 -21.77 4.41 5.21
C LEU A 287 -21.70 5.38 4.03
N ARG A 288 -20.61 5.34 3.23
CA ARG A 288 -20.49 6.15 2.01
C ARG A 288 -21.59 5.78 1.01
N SER A 289 -21.82 4.49 0.75
CA SER A 289 -22.90 4.02 -0.13
C SER A 289 -24.30 4.44 0.36
N ALA A 290 -24.53 4.48 1.68
CA ALA A 290 -25.77 5.01 2.26
C ALA A 290 -25.92 6.52 2.03
N HIS A 291 -24.85 7.29 2.25
CA HIS A 291 -24.82 8.73 1.98
C HIS A 291 -25.05 9.04 0.49
N ASP A 292 -24.43 8.29 -0.42
CA ASP A 292 -24.58 8.47 -1.88
C ASP A 292 -26.02 8.21 -2.35
N ARG A 293 -26.79 7.43 -1.58
CA ARG A 293 -28.24 7.23 -1.77
C ARG A 293 -29.10 8.31 -1.10
N GLY A 294 -28.50 9.25 -0.39
CA GLY A 294 -29.19 10.37 0.26
C GLY A 294 -29.82 10.03 1.61
N LEU A 295 -29.42 8.94 2.26
CA LEU A 295 -29.89 8.63 3.61
C LEU A 295 -29.32 9.62 4.63
N SER A 296 -30.08 9.87 5.70
CA SER A 296 -29.53 10.54 6.90
C SER A 296 -28.63 9.59 7.69
N PRO A 297 -27.73 10.12 8.55
CA PRO A 297 -26.89 9.30 9.41
C PRO A 297 -27.63 8.20 10.19
N THR A 298 -28.77 8.50 10.81
CA THR A 298 -29.51 7.50 11.60
C THR A 298 -30.29 6.51 10.74
N GLU A 299 -30.81 6.92 9.57
CA GLU A 299 -31.38 5.99 8.58
C GLU A 299 -30.32 5.00 8.08
N ALA A 300 -29.11 5.49 7.79
CA ALA A 300 -28.00 4.64 7.42
C ALA A 300 -27.60 3.69 8.55
N LEU A 301 -27.53 4.17 9.80
CA LEU A 301 -27.26 3.32 10.95
C LEU A 301 -28.29 2.19 11.07
N ALA A 302 -29.59 2.52 11.00
CA ALA A 302 -30.67 1.55 11.09
C ALA A 302 -30.64 0.52 9.95
N GLU A 303 -30.35 0.95 8.72
CA GLU A 303 -30.24 0.05 7.57
C GLU A 303 -29.07 -0.93 7.73
N LEU A 304 -27.89 -0.42 8.12
CA LEU A 304 -26.66 -1.20 8.20
C LEU A 304 -26.64 -2.20 9.36
N THR A 305 -27.44 -1.98 10.40
CA THR A 305 -27.57 -2.88 11.55
C THR A 305 -28.77 -3.83 11.44
N GLY A 306 -29.60 -3.68 10.40
CA GLY A 306 -30.86 -4.42 10.24
C GLY A 306 -31.93 -4.03 11.28
N PRO A 307 -33.12 -4.67 11.25
CA PRO A 307 -34.16 -4.48 12.25
C PRO A 307 -33.72 -5.13 13.57
N LEU A 308 -32.86 -4.41 14.30
CA LEU A 308 -32.45 -4.63 15.67
C LEU A 308 -32.22 -6.11 16.03
N ASP A 309 -30.96 -6.54 15.90
CA ASP A 309 -30.37 -7.31 17.00
C ASP A 309 -30.79 -6.60 18.30
N GLN A 310 -31.35 -7.30 19.30
CA GLN A 310 -32.20 -6.73 20.38
C GLN A 310 -31.55 -5.68 21.30
N SER A 311 -30.39 -5.14 20.94
CA SER A 311 -29.72 -4.00 21.54
C SER A 311 -30.22 -2.71 20.88
N ASN A 312 -31.12 -1.97 21.55
CA ASN A 312 -31.47 -0.62 21.11
C ASN A 312 -30.21 0.24 20.97
N PRO A 313 -30.12 1.13 19.95
CA PRO A 313 -29.01 2.07 19.82
C PRO A 313 -28.91 2.90 21.10
N SER A 314 -27.71 2.91 21.69
CA SER A 314 -27.41 3.68 22.89
C SER A 314 -26.97 5.08 22.51
N THR A 315 -27.10 6.02 23.44
CA THR A 315 -26.70 7.42 23.23
C THR A 315 -25.56 7.79 24.18
N VAL A 316 -24.50 8.39 23.63
CA VAL A 316 -23.34 8.87 24.38
C VAL A 316 -22.67 9.99 23.60
N ASP A 317 -21.86 10.85 24.23
CA ASP A 317 -20.98 11.75 23.48
C ASP A 317 -19.85 10.99 22.78
N LEU A 318 -19.38 11.50 21.63
CA LEU A 318 -18.40 10.79 20.81
C LEU A 318 -17.05 10.58 21.51
N ALA A 319 -16.65 11.48 22.41
CA ALA A 319 -15.42 11.33 23.17
C ALA A 319 -15.50 10.14 24.14
N SER A 320 -16.60 10.02 24.88
CA SER A 320 -16.88 8.86 25.73
C SER A 320 -17.01 7.56 24.95
N LEU A 321 -17.57 7.58 23.72
CA LEU A 321 -17.61 6.40 22.85
C LEU A 321 -16.20 5.92 22.49
N ARG A 322 -15.29 6.85 22.16
CA ARG A 322 -13.87 6.58 21.90
C ARG A 322 -13.16 6.02 23.12
N GLU A 323 -13.39 6.62 24.29
CA GLU A 323 -12.82 6.07 25.52
C GLU A 323 -13.35 4.65 25.81
N MET A 324 -14.62 4.37 25.51
CA MET A 324 -15.20 3.04 25.66
C MET A 324 -14.62 2.04 24.66
N SER A 325 -14.39 2.44 23.41
CA SER A 325 -13.77 1.56 22.41
C SER A 325 -12.34 1.17 22.80
N HIS A 326 -11.62 2.03 23.52
CA HIS A 326 -10.27 1.74 23.98
C HIS A 326 -10.17 1.05 25.35
N ARG A 327 -11.29 0.86 26.07
CA ARG A 327 -11.32 0.14 27.35
C ARG A 327 -11.71 -1.34 27.17
N ASN A 328 -10.94 -2.20 27.82
CA ASN A 328 -11.10 -3.67 27.87
C ASN A 328 -12.53 -4.12 28.14
#